data_AF-A0A139DBD0-F1
#
_entry.id   AF-A0A139DBD0-F1
#
_cell.length_a   1.000
_cell.length_b   1.000
_cell.length_c   1.000
_cell.angle_alpha   90.00
_cell.angle_beta   90.00
_cell.angle_gamma   90.00
#
_symmetry.space_group_name_H-M   'P 1'
#
loop_
_entity.id
_entity.type
_entity.pdbx_description
1 polymer ?
#
loop_
_entity_poly.entity_id
_entity_poly.type
_entity_poly.pdbx_seq_one_letter_code
_entity_poly.pdbx_strand_id
1 'polypeptide(L)'
;MDSFQITISDWAAFSPCRMQREEWLAWADGNEGGAADTAYKPDLPWVNAMLRRRLSPMGRAALWAAGQLLGEGRPEPVATIFASRHGEVGRTVKLLRDLAVHAPLSPASFSLSVHNAIGGIHSIANKVFSPISAISAGPDTVCA
;
A
#
# COMPACT_ATOMS: atom_id res chain seq x y z
N MET A 1 -25.56 -18.51 8.33
CA MET A 1 -24.34 -17.72 8.14
C MET A 1 -23.23 -18.70 7.92
N ASP A 2 -22.60 -18.66 6.75
CA ASP A 2 -21.44 -19.49 6.49
C ASP A 2 -20.28 -18.97 7.34
N SER A 3 -19.79 -19.80 8.26
CA SER A 3 -18.61 -19.49 9.04
C SER A 3 -17.38 -19.71 8.18
N PHE A 4 -16.51 -18.71 8.07
CA PHE A 4 -15.18 -18.88 7.49
C PHE A 4 -14.12 -18.71 8.58
N GLN A 5 -12.99 -19.41 8.43
CA GLN A 5 -11.86 -19.34 9.36
C GLN A 5 -10.63 -18.86 8.58
N ILE A 6 -9.94 -17.86 9.14
CA ILE A 6 -8.68 -17.35 8.60
C ILE A 6 -7.62 -17.44 9.70
N THR A 7 -6.43 -17.87 9.31
CA THR A 7 -5.24 -17.84 10.17
C THR A 7 -4.27 -16.80 9.63
N ILE A 8 -3.81 -15.90 10.49
CA ILE A 8 -2.73 -14.96 10.16
C ILE A 8 -1.41 -15.65 10.47
N SER A 9 -0.66 -16.03 9.43
CA SER A 9 0.64 -16.69 9.59
C SER A 9 1.77 -15.72 9.92
N ASP A 10 1.68 -14.48 9.44
CA ASP A 10 2.70 -13.46 9.64
C ASP A 10 2.14 -12.05 9.36
N TRP A 11 2.82 -11.01 9.85
CA TRP A 11 2.40 -9.62 9.66
C TRP A 11 3.58 -8.63 9.62
N ALA A 12 3.37 -7.54 8.90
CA ALA A 12 4.25 -6.38 8.87
C ALA A 12 3.39 -5.11 8.79
N ALA A 13 3.82 -4.06 9.48
CA ALA A 13 3.10 -2.79 9.54
C ALA A 13 4.07 -1.63 9.44
N PHE A 14 3.62 -0.56 8.79
CA PHE A 14 4.40 0.66 8.62
C PHE A 14 3.64 1.86 9.15
N SER A 15 4.33 2.66 9.95
CA SER A 15 4.00 4.06 10.19
C SER A 15 5.29 4.88 10.13
N PRO A 16 5.21 6.20 9.94
CA PRO A 16 6.40 7.04 9.91
C PRO A 16 7.26 7.03 11.18
N CYS A 17 6.68 6.62 12.32
CA CYS A 17 7.37 6.53 13.61
C CYS A 17 7.64 5.09 14.07
N ARG A 18 7.09 4.07 13.38
CA ARG A 18 7.22 2.66 13.74
C ARG A 18 7.25 1.78 12.51
N MET A 19 8.32 1.02 12.38
CA MET A 19 8.55 0.10 11.27
C MET A 19 8.84 -1.30 11.79
N GLN A 20 9.62 -1.42 12.86
CA GLN A 20 10.03 -2.71 13.40
C GLN A 20 8.91 -3.35 14.21
N ARG A 21 8.91 -4.69 14.22
CA ARG A 21 7.89 -5.47 14.93
C ARG A 21 7.88 -5.15 16.42
N GLU A 22 9.06 -4.97 16.99
CA GLU A 22 9.28 -4.69 18.41
C GLU A 22 8.66 -3.35 18.81
N GLU A 23 8.78 -2.32 17.96
CA GLU A 23 8.18 -0.99 18.18
C GLU A 23 6.64 -1.08 18.19
N TRP A 24 6.08 -1.88 17.28
CA TRP A 24 4.64 -2.12 17.23
C TRP A 24 4.12 -2.93 18.43
N LEU A 25 4.87 -3.93 18.89
CA LEU A 25 4.54 -4.71 20.08
C LEU A 25 4.63 -3.83 21.34
N ALA A 26 5.70 -3.04 21.48
CA ALA A 26 5.86 -2.13 22.61
C ALA A 26 4.74 -1.07 22.66
N TRP A 27 4.32 -0.55 21.50
CA TRP A 27 3.14 0.32 21.41
C TRP A 27 1.84 -0.39 21.81
N ALA A 28 1.62 -1.62 21.34
CA ALA A 28 0.43 -2.40 21.69
C ALA A 28 0.35 -2.72 23.19
N ASP A 29 1.50 -2.89 23.84
CA ASP A 29 1.64 -3.09 25.29
C ASP A 29 1.52 -1.78 26.10
N GLY A 30 1.39 -0.63 25.43
CA GLY A 30 1.29 0.69 26.07
C GLY A 30 2.62 1.27 26.57
N ASN A 31 3.75 0.68 26.17
CA ASN A 31 5.09 1.09 26.59
C ASN A 31 5.67 2.25 25.76
N GLU A 32 4.97 2.68 24.69
CA GLU A 32 5.36 3.79 23.85
C GLU A 32 4.24 4.83 23.68
N GLY A 33 4.62 6.12 23.67
CA GLY A 33 3.69 7.23 23.49
C GLY A 33 3.09 7.35 22.09
N GLY A 34 2.21 8.34 21.89
CA GLY A 34 1.58 8.62 20.60
C GLY A 34 2.58 8.86 19.47
N ALA A 35 2.15 8.63 18.23
CA ALA A 35 2.97 8.87 17.04
C ALA A 35 3.38 10.35 16.94
N ALA A 36 4.68 10.62 16.81
CA ALA A 36 5.15 11.91 16.35
C ALA A 36 4.82 12.07 14.86
N ASP A 37 4.34 13.24 14.45
CA ASP A 37 4.01 13.53 13.06
C ASP A 37 5.30 13.72 12.24
N THR A 38 5.88 12.61 11.81
CA THR A 38 7.09 12.60 10.99
C THR A 38 6.72 12.26 9.55
N ALA A 39 7.27 13.02 8.59
CA ALA A 39 7.10 12.73 7.17
C ALA A 39 8.16 11.71 6.70
N TYR A 40 8.11 10.48 7.21
CA TYR A 40 8.98 9.40 6.74
C TYR A 40 8.32 8.57 5.64
N LYS A 41 9.11 8.20 4.62
CA LYS A 41 8.71 7.29 3.54
C LYS A 41 9.71 6.14 3.50
N PRO A 42 9.24 4.88 3.52
CA PRO A 42 10.17 3.76 3.49
C PRO A 42 10.87 3.69 2.14
N ASP A 43 12.12 3.25 2.17
CA ASP A 43 12.83 2.91 0.94
C ASP A 43 12.40 1.53 0.43
N LEU A 44 12.51 1.33 -0.88
CA LEU A 44 12.08 0.13 -1.58
C LEU A 44 13.19 -0.34 -2.53
N PRO A 45 14.34 -0.80 -2.02
CA PRO A 45 15.52 -1.06 -2.84
C PRO A 45 15.25 -2.04 -4.00
N TRP A 46 14.32 -3.00 -3.79
CA TRP A 46 13.87 -4.00 -4.76
C TRP A 46 12.94 -3.47 -5.86
N VAL A 47 12.28 -2.31 -5.67
CA VAL A 47 11.50 -1.64 -6.73
C VAL A 47 12.46 -0.77 -7.53
N ASN A 48 12.52 -0.91 -8.86
CA ASN A 48 13.39 -0.02 -9.64
C ASN A 48 13.04 1.48 -9.47
N ALA A 49 14.03 2.35 -9.70
CA ALA A 49 13.89 3.78 -9.43
C ALA A 49 12.72 4.46 -10.18
N MET A 50 12.42 4.01 -11.40
CA MET A 50 11.34 4.59 -12.20
C MET A 50 9.97 4.27 -11.61
N LEU A 51 9.74 3.02 -11.21
CA LEU A 51 8.52 2.58 -10.54
C LEU A 51 8.39 3.20 -9.14
N ARG A 52 9.50 3.30 -8.38
CA ARG A 52 9.52 3.97 -7.07
C ARG A 52 9.05 5.42 -7.12
N ARG A 53 9.36 6.15 -8.20
CA ARG A 53 8.93 7.54 -8.40
C ARG A 53 7.43 7.67 -8.72
N ARG A 54 6.81 6.59 -9.19
CA ARG A 54 5.37 6.54 -9.49
C ARG A 54 4.51 6.28 -8.26
N LEU A 55 5.07 5.77 -7.16
CA LEU A 55 4.33 5.48 -5.93
C LEU A 55 4.06 6.75 -5.10
N SER A 56 2.84 6.84 -4.55
CA SER A 56 2.51 7.77 -3.47
C SER A 56 3.18 7.35 -2.15
N PRO A 57 3.16 8.18 -1.09
CA PRO A 57 3.60 7.77 0.25
C PRO A 57 2.87 6.52 0.75
N MET A 58 1.55 6.44 0.53
CA MET A 58 0.73 5.27 0.88
C MET A 58 1.16 4.03 0.07
N GLY A 59 1.36 4.18 -1.24
CA GLY A 59 1.86 3.11 -2.09
C GLY A 59 3.23 2.59 -1.64
N ARG A 60 4.12 3.49 -1.20
CA ARG A 60 5.42 3.09 -0.64
C ARG A 60 5.27 2.30 0.65
N ALA A 61 4.44 2.77 1.57
CA ALA A 61 4.16 2.07 2.83
C ALA A 61 3.57 0.67 2.59
N ALA A 62 2.57 0.56 1.72
CA ALA A 62 1.92 -0.70 1.38
C ALA A 62 2.91 -1.70 0.76
N LEU A 63 3.71 -1.26 -0.21
CA LEU A 63 4.72 -2.13 -0.82
C LEU A 63 5.83 -2.50 0.14
N TRP A 64 6.25 -1.59 1.02
CA TRP A 64 7.24 -1.91 2.04
C TRP A 64 6.75 -3.03 2.95
N ALA A 65 5.53 -2.91 3.49
CA ALA A 65 4.94 -3.93 4.36
C ALA A 65 4.79 -5.28 3.63
N ALA A 66 4.35 -5.27 2.37
CA ALA A 66 4.30 -6.48 1.55
C ALA A 66 5.70 -7.09 1.35
N GLY A 67 6.72 -6.26 1.09
CA GLY A 67 8.10 -6.69 0.89
C GLY A 67 8.72 -7.35 2.12
N GLN A 68 8.35 -6.92 3.33
CA GLN A 68 8.78 -7.57 4.58
C GLN A 68 8.26 -9.01 4.69
N LEU A 69 7.12 -9.30 4.04
CA LEU A 69 6.49 -10.61 4.09
C LEU A 69 6.88 -11.48 2.89
N LEU A 70 7.12 -10.91 1.72
CA LEU A 70 7.37 -11.64 0.48
C LEU A 70 8.85 -12.00 0.24
N GLY A 71 9.64 -12.10 1.31
CA GLY A 71 11.06 -12.46 1.25
C GLY A 71 11.35 -13.88 0.75
N GLU A 72 12.65 -14.18 0.58
CA GLU A 72 13.14 -15.46 0.04
C GLU A 72 12.60 -16.66 0.83
N GLY A 73 11.95 -17.60 0.13
CA GLY A 73 11.46 -18.87 0.71
C GLY A 73 9.95 -19.01 0.87
N ARG A 74 9.13 -18.01 0.48
CA ARG A 74 7.67 -18.17 0.47
C ARG A 74 7.18 -18.92 -0.78
N PRO A 75 6.16 -19.77 -0.66
CA PRO A 75 5.61 -20.50 -1.79
C PRO A 75 4.95 -19.53 -2.78
N GLU A 76 5.51 -19.43 -3.97
CA GLU A 76 4.84 -18.78 -5.10
C GLU A 76 3.84 -19.76 -5.75
N PRO A 77 2.66 -19.28 -6.21
CA PRO A 77 2.24 -17.88 -6.26
C PRO A 77 1.21 -17.50 -5.16
N VAL A 78 1.41 -16.36 -4.47
CA VAL A 78 0.48 -15.84 -3.43
C VAL A 78 -0.45 -14.79 -4.04
N ALA A 79 -1.77 -15.01 -3.96
CA ALA A 79 -2.75 -13.99 -4.36
C ALA A 79 -2.70 -12.79 -3.41
N THR A 80 -2.75 -11.57 -3.95
CA THR A 80 -2.66 -10.34 -3.14
C THR A 80 -3.93 -9.49 -3.26
N ILE A 81 -4.34 -8.93 -2.13
CA ILE A 81 -5.49 -8.03 -2.04
C ILE A 81 -5.00 -6.71 -1.43
N PHE A 82 -5.11 -5.63 -2.20
CA PHE A 82 -4.81 -4.27 -1.74
C PHE A 82 -6.11 -3.60 -1.29
N ALA A 83 -6.25 -3.36 0.00
CA ALA A 83 -7.43 -2.70 0.57
C ALA A 83 -7.10 -1.25 0.92
N SER A 84 -7.91 -0.29 0.44
CA SER A 84 -7.77 1.12 0.83
C SER A 84 -9.11 1.83 0.71
N ARG A 85 -9.46 2.64 1.71
CA ARG A 85 -10.69 3.43 1.68
C ARG A 85 -10.70 4.45 0.54
N HIS A 86 -9.57 5.14 0.35
CA HIS A 86 -9.47 6.30 -0.54
C HIS A 86 -8.62 6.05 -1.78
N GLY A 87 -7.81 4.99 -1.83
CA GLY A 87 -6.91 4.73 -2.95
C GLY A 87 -6.00 5.92 -3.25
N GLU A 88 -5.75 6.19 -4.53
CA GLU A 88 -4.93 7.32 -4.99
C GLU A 88 -5.73 8.62 -5.14
N VAL A 89 -6.62 8.93 -4.19
CA VAL A 89 -7.52 10.11 -4.22
C VAL A 89 -6.78 11.42 -4.50
N GLY A 90 -5.56 11.59 -3.97
CA GLY A 90 -4.76 12.80 -4.19
C GLY A 90 -4.45 13.04 -5.66
N ARG A 91 -4.23 11.99 -6.45
CA ARG A 91 -4.02 12.09 -7.90
C ARG A 91 -5.31 12.40 -8.63
N THR A 92 -6.39 11.73 -8.28
CA THR A 92 -7.72 11.96 -8.87
C THR A 92 -8.16 13.41 -8.67
N VAL A 93 -8.02 13.94 -7.45
CA VAL A 93 -8.35 15.35 -7.15
C VAL A 93 -7.49 16.31 -7.96
N LYS A 94 -6.19 16.02 -8.12
CA LYS A 94 -5.31 16.84 -8.97
C LYS A 94 -5.78 16.83 -10.43
N LEU A 95 -6.06 15.66 -11.00
CA LEU A 95 -6.55 15.52 -12.37
C LEU A 95 -7.88 16.28 -12.58
N LEU A 96 -8.79 16.22 -11.62
CA LEU A 96 -10.06 16.96 -11.69
C LEU A 96 -9.84 18.48 -11.64
N ARG A 97 -8.87 18.96 -10.85
CA ARG A 97 -8.50 20.39 -10.82
C ARG A 97 -7.90 20.83 -12.16
N ASP A 98 -6.99 20.04 -12.72
CA ASP A 98 -6.39 20.31 -14.02
C ASP A 98 -7.47 20.35 -15.11
N LEU A 99 -8.41 19.40 -15.08
CA LEU A 99 -9.56 19.36 -15.99
C LEU A 99 -10.45 20.60 -15.87
N ALA A 100 -10.73 21.06 -14.64
CA ALA A 100 -11.59 22.22 -14.38
C ALA A 100 -11.03 23.54 -14.94
N VAL A 101 -9.71 23.64 -15.11
CA VAL A 101 -9.04 24.80 -15.72
C VAL A 101 -8.63 24.55 -17.18
N HIS A 102 -9.16 23.49 -17.81
CA HIS A 102 -8.82 23.06 -19.17
C HIS A 102 -7.30 22.82 -19.39
N ALA A 103 -6.57 22.46 -18.33
CA ALA A 103 -5.16 22.09 -18.45
C ALA A 103 -5.01 20.68 -19.06
N PRO A 104 -3.94 20.43 -19.83
CA PRO A 104 -3.65 19.10 -20.34
C PRO A 104 -3.47 18.07 -19.21
N LEU A 105 -4.19 16.95 -19.29
CA LEU A 105 -4.04 15.85 -18.35
C LEU A 105 -2.82 14.99 -18.70
N SER A 106 -1.98 14.68 -17.70
CA SER A 106 -0.86 13.76 -17.88
C SER A 106 -1.36 12.31 -18.00
N PRO A 107 -1.09 11.59 -19.11
CA PRO A 107 -1.47 10.18 -19.25
C PRO A 107 -0.88 9.30 -18.14
N ALA A 108 0.37 9.58 -17.76
CA ALA A 108 1.03 8.85 -16.67
C ALA A 108 0.36 9.10 -15.31
N SER A 109 -0.12 10.32 -15.06
CA SER A 109 -0.83 10.63 -13.81
C SER A 109 -2.21 9.95 -13.77
N PHE A 110 -2.93 9.95 -14.90
CA PHE A 110 -4.21 9.25 -15.05
C PHE A 110 -4.06 7.73 -14.85
N SER A 111 -3.04 7.11 -15.45
CA SER A 111 -2.78 5.66 -15.24
C SER A 111 -2.46 5.30 -13.78
N LEU A 112 -2.05 6.27 -12.96
CA LEU A 112 -1.77 6.06 -11.53
C LEU A 112 -2.93 6.48 -10.63
N SER A 113 -4.03 7.04 -11.16
CA SER A 113 -5.18 7.48 -10.35
C SER A 113 -6.19 6.37 -10.08
N VAL A 114 -6.06 5.22 -10.76
CA VAL A 114 -6.92 4.05 -10.55
C VAL A 114 -6.59 3.34 -9.23
N HIS A 115 -7.60 2.73 -8.61
CA HIS A 115 -7.49 2.11 -7.29
C HIS A 115 -6.45 0.98 -7.22
N ASN A 116 -6.31 0.24 -8.31
CA ASN A 116 -5.40 -0.89 -8.43
C ASN A 116 -3.95 -0.50 -8.81
N ALA A 117 -3.63 0.79 -8.92
CA ALA A 117 -2.30 1.24 -9.39
C ALA A 117 -1.14 0.69 -8.54
N ILE A 118 -1.30 0.63 -7.22
CA ILE A 118 -0.27 0.08 -6.31
C ILE A 118 -0.06 -1.41 -6.55
N GLY A 119 -1.14 -2.19 -6.71
CA GLY A 119 -1.07 -3.61 -7.04
C GLY A 119 -0.46 -3.86 -8.42
N GLY A 120 -0.74 -3.01 -9.41
CA GLY A 120 -0.09 -3.06 -10.72
C GLY A 120 1.42 -2.81 -10.63
N ILE A 121 1.85 -1.82 -9.85
CA ILE A 121 3.28 -1.56 -9.61
C ILE A 121 3.93 -2.74 -8.87
N HIS A 122 3.25 -3.31 -7.87
CA HIS A 122 3.70 -4.51 -7.16
C HIS A 122 3.97 -5.68 -8.12
N SER A 123 3.00 -5.98 -9.00
CA SER A 123 3.14 -7.03 -10.01
C SER A 123 4.36 -6.83 -10.89
N ILE A 124 4.52 -5.63 -11.45
CA ILE A 124 5.63 -5.33 -12.36
C ILE A 124 6.97 -5.38 -11.63
N ALA A 125 7.05 -4.83 -10.42
CA ALA A 125 8.29 -4.75 -9.66
C ALA A 125 8.81 -6.14 -9.22
N ASN A 126 7.91 -7.03 -8.79
CA ASN A 126 8.25 -8.36 -8.28
C ASN A 126 8.04 -9.49 -9.31
N LYS A 127 7.64 -9.18 -10.55
CA LYS A 127 7.24 -10.16 -11.57
C LYS A 127 6.19 -11.14 -11.04
N VAL A 128 5.22 -10.63 -10.28
CA VAL A 128 4.15 -11.43 -9.69
C VAL A 128 3.06 -11.68 -10.72
N PHE A 129 2.77 -12.96 -10.95
CA PHE A 129 1.74 -13.43 -11.89
C PHE A 129 0.49 -14.01 -11.20
N SER A 130 0.47 -14.09 -9.86
CA SER A 130 -0.74 -14.44 -9.12
C SER A 130 -1.84 -13.39 -9.28
N PRO A 131 -3.10 -13.76 -8.99
CA PRO A 131 -4.20 -12.81 -8.92
C PRO A 131 -3.90 -11.64 -7.96
N ILE A 132 -4.20 -10.43 -8.44
CA ILE A 132 -4.12 -9.19 -7.65
C ILE A 132 -5.47 -8.49 -7.73
N SER A 133 -6.05 -8.19 -6.58
CA SER A 133 -7.28 -7.41 -6.48
C SER A 133 -7.06 -6.14 -5.66
N ALA A 134 -7.87 -5.11 -5.93
CA ALA A 134 -7.90 -3.90 -5.13
C ALA A 134 -9.34 -3.61 -4.68
N ILE A 135 -9.55 -3.44 -3.38
CA ILE A 135 -10.89 -3.32 -2.78
C ILE A 135 -11.02 -2.04 -1.95
N SER A 136 -12.26 -1.56 -1.84
CA SER A 136 -12.65 -0.45 -0.96
C SER A 136 -14.10 -0.67 -0.51
N ALA A 137 -14.36 -0.42 0.76
CA ALA A 137 -15.68 -0.48 1.37
C ALA A 137 -15.92 0.71 2.32
N GLY A 138 -15.32 1.88 2.02
CA GLY A 138 -15.47 3.05 2.90
C GLY A 138 -14.81 2.83 4.27
N PRO A 139 -15.47 3.20 5.38
CA PRO A 139 -14.99 2.88 6.74
C PRO A 139 -14.73 1.37 6.95
N ASP A 140 -15.55 0.51 6.35
CA ASP A 140 -15.52 -0.95 6.53
C ASP A 140 -14.44 -1.66 5.70
N THR A 141 -13.48 -0.92 5.13
CA THR A 141 -12.48 -1.48 4.20
C THR A 141 -11.54 -2.49 4.88
N VAL A 142 -11.25 -2.31 6.18
CA VAL A 142 -10.32 -3.18 6.93
C VAL A 142 -11.04 -3.89 8.06
N CYS A 143 -11.85 -3.19 8.85
CA CYS A 143 -12.70 -3.74 9.90
C CYS A 143 -13.99 -2.93 10.01
N ALA A 144 -15.10 -3.59 10.36
CA ALA A 144 -16.41 -3.02 10.67
C ALA A 144 -16.62 -2.98 12.20
#